data_AF-A0A518GB93-F1
#
_entry.id   AF-A0A518GB93-F1
#
_cell.length_a   1.000
_cell.length_b   1.000
_cell.length_c   1.000
_cell.angle_alpha   90.00
_cell.angle_beta   90.00
_cell.angle_gamma   90.00
#
_symmetry.space_group_name_H-M   'P 1'
#
loop_
_entity.id
_entity.type
_entity.pdbx_description
1 polymer ?
#
loop_
_entity_poly.entity_id
_entity_poly.type
_entity_poly.pdbx_seq_one_letter_code
_entity_poly.pdbx_strand_id
1 'polypeptide(L)'
;MLELTLVLVVAFPIIWLISEFYDNRGARITLGVCAIAMSFGVAWIVGSLDRLQSNIYFSEATKDLIQNTIIELENDRSDVVLAELQALRDDFRPTYETRDDYDVLVDRFIHSISESPVEHSDGAPRWTHEMVDYIPLDTDSGGE
;
A
#
# COMPACT_ATOMS: atom_id res chain seq x y z
N MET A 1 17.60 8.08 -5.30
CA MET A 1 17.77 6.60 -5.42
C MET A 1 17.54 6.14 -6.85
N LEU A 2 16.36 6.39 -7.43
CA LEU A 2 16.04 5.96 -8.80
C LEU A 2 16.97 6.57 -9.87
N GLU A 3 17.30 7.85 -9.76
CA GLU A 3 18.27 8.53 -10.65
C GLU A 3 19.65 7.88 -10.62
N LEU A 4 20.15 7.54 -9.42
CA LEU A 4 21.45 6.88 -9.26
C LEU A 4 21.44 5.45 -9.82
N THR A 5 20.34 4.71 -9.64
CA THR A 5 20.16 3.39 -10.23
C THR A 5 20.15 3.45 -11.76
N LEU A 6 19.46 4.44 -12.35
CA LEU A 6 19.43 4.67 -13.80
C LEU A 6 20.84 4.99 -14.34
N VAL A 7 21.55 5.89 -13.65
CA VAL A 7 22.93 6.25 -14.01
C VAL A 7 23.84 5.02 -13.97
N LEU A 8 23.76 4.20 -12.92
CA LEU A 8 24.58 2.99 -12.81
C LEU A 8 24.24 1.94 -13.88
N VAL A 9 22.95 1.73 -14.18
CA VAL A 9 22.50 0.79 -15.23
C VAL A 9 23.07 1.15 -16.60
N VAL A 10 23.22 2.44 -16.90
CA VAL A 10 23.76 2.90 -18.17
C VAL A 10 25.30 2.98 -18.12
N ALA A 11 25.86 3.41 -16.99
CA ALA A 11 27.30 3.57 -16.84
C ALA A 11 28.04 2.23 -16.81
N PHE A 12 27.52 1.19 -16.16
CA PHE A 12 28.20 -0.12 -16.08
C PHE A 12 28.46 -0.76 -17.47
N PRO A 13 27.47 -0.84 -18.39
CA PRO A 13 27.69 -1.31 -19.75
C PRO A 13 28.69 -0.46 -20.53
N ILE A 14 28.67 0.87 -20.36
CA ILE A 14 29.60 1.78 -21.04
C ILE A 14 31.03 1.58 -20.51
N ILE A 15 31.20 1.49 -19.18
CA ILE A 15 32.51 1.25 -18.55
C ILE A 15 33.03 -0.14 -18.92
N TRP A 16 32.16 -1.14 -19.02
CA TRP A 16 32.51 -2.47 -19.52
C TRP A 16 32.99 -2.42 -20.97
N LEU A 17 32.31 -1.68 -21.84
CA LEU A 17 32.70 -1.48 -23.24
C LEU A 17 34.07 -0.77 -23.33
N ILE A 18 34.29 0.25 -22.50
CA ILE A 18 35.58 0.98 -22.43
C ILE A 18 36.70 0.07 -21.94
N SER A 19 36.42 -0.84 -21.00
CA SER A 19 37.37 -1.82 -20.46
C SER A 19 37.90 -2.79 -21.53
N GLU A 20 37.13 -3.07 -22.60
CA GLU A 20 37.57 -3.90 -23.72
C GLU A 20 38.81 -3.34 -24.44
N PHE A 21 39.04 -2.03 -24.37
CA PHE A 21 40.17 -1.37 -25.01
C PHE A 21 41.46 -1.37 -24.16
N TYR A 22 41.42 -1.93 -22.95
CA TYR A 22 42.58 -2.05 -22.05
C TYR A 22 42.95 -3.51 -21.82
N ASP A 23 44.24 -3.81 -21.71
CA ASP A 23 44.76 -5.17 -21.49
C ASP A 23 44.64 -5.61 -20.02
N ASN A 24 43.42 -5.59 -19.49
CA ASN A 24 43.12 -6.05 -18.14
C ASN A 24 41.93 -7.01 -18.14
N ARG A 25 42.25 -8.29 -18.36
CA ARG A 25 41.29 -9.40 -18.40
C ARG A 25 40.40 -9.48 -17.16
N GLY A 26 40.94 -9.16 -15.97
CA GLY A 26 40.20 -9.20 -14.72
C GLY A 26 39.10 -8.13 -14.68
N ALA A 27 39.45 -6.88 -15.00
CA ALA A 27 38.50 -5.78 -15.04
C ALA A 27 37.33 -6.05 -16.01
N ARG A 28 37.62 -6.62 -17.17
CA ARG A 28 36.61 -6.96 -18.19
C ARG A 28 35.59 -7.99 -17.71
N ILE A 29 36.05 -9.05 -17.03
CA ILE A 29 35.16 -10.11 -16.52
C ILE A 29 34.32 -9.57 -15.37
N THR A 30 34.93 -8.87 -14.41
CA THR A 30 34.21 -8.31 -13.25
C THR A 30 33.15 -7.30 -13.69
N LEU A 31 33.49 -6.37 -14.58
CA LEU A 31 32.54 -5.38 -15.10
C LEU A 31 31.39 -6.02 -15.89
N GLY A 32 31.67 -7.08 -16.66
CA GLY A 32 30.64 -7.79 -17.42
C GLY A 32 29.65 -8.51 -16.50
N VAL A 33 30.15 -9.17 -15.45
CA VAL A 33 29.30 -9.81 -14.43
C VAL A 33 28.48 -8.76 -13.67
N CYS A 34 29.08 -7.63 -13.29
CA CYS A 34 28.36 -6.53 -12.62
C CYS A 34 27.27 -5.94 -13.52
N ALA A 35 27.52 -5.77 -14.82
CA ALA A 35 26.53 -5.26 -15.76
C ALA A 35 25.33 -6.22 -15.89
N ILE A 36 25.58 -7.53 -16.02
CA ILE A 36 24.51 -8.54 -16.06
C ILE A 36 23.74 -8.55 -14.74
N ALA A 37 24.43 -8.56 -13.59
CA ALA A 37 23.81 -8.55 -12.28
C ALA A 37 22.94 -7.31 -12.06
N MET A 38 23.36 -6.14 -12.56
CA MET A 38 22.56 -4.91 -12.46
C MET A 38 21.28 -4.98 -13.28
N SER A 39 21.30 -5.59 -14.47
CA SER A 39 20.08 -5.79 -15.28
C SER A 39 19.03 -6.62 -14.53
N PHE A 40 19.45 -7.69 -13.85
CA PHE A 40 18.54 -8.48 -13.01
C PHE A 40 18.16 -7.77 -11.71
N GLY A 41 19.10 -7.03 -11.12
CA GLY A 41 18.88 -6.27 -9.88
C GLY A 41 17.81 -5.20 -10.04
N VAL A 42 17.77 -4.50 -11.17
CA VAL A 42 16.73 -3.50 -11.45
C VAL A 42 15.36 -4.13 -11.59
N ALA A 43 15.24 -5.25 -12.33
CA ALA A 43 13.99 -5.99 -12.44
C ALA A 43 13.48 -6.45 -11.06
N TRP A 44 14.39 -6.92 -10.20
CA TRP A 44 14.07 -7.31 -8.83
C TRP A 44 13.58 -6.12 -7.99
N ILE A 45 14.29 -4.98 -8.02
CA ILE A 45 13.89 -3.76 -7.29
C ILE A 45 12.52 -3.27 -7.76
N VAL A 46 12.29 -3.17 -9.07
CA VAL A 46 11.02 -2.70 -9.62
C VAL A 46 9.88 -3.65 -9.25
N GLY A 47 10.07 -4.96 -9.39
CA GLY A 47 9.06 -5.94 -8.97
C GLY A 47 8.78 -5.92 -7.48
N SER A 48 9.81 -5.70 -6.65
CA SER A 48 9.63 -5.52 -5.20
C SER A 48 8.87 -4.23 -4.86
N LEU A 49 9.14 -3.12 -5.54
CA LEU A 49 8.43 -1.86 -5.34
C LEU A 49 6.96 -1.96 -5.76
N ASP A 50 6.67 -2.59 -6.88
CA ASP A 50 5.29 -2.82 -7.34
C ASP A 50 4.49 -3.66 -6.33
N ARG A 51 5.12 -4.69 -5.75
CA ARG A 51 4.51 -5.52 -4.70
C ARG A 51 4.30 -4.75 -3.38
N LEU A 52 5.21 -3.83 -3.03
CA LEU A 52 5.06 -2.98 -1.85
C LEU A 52 3.94 -1.97 -2.06
N GLN A 53 3.87 -1.35 -3.24
CA GLN A 53 2.82 -0.40 -3.60
C GLN A 53 1.45 -1.06 -3.58
N SER A 54 1.31 -2.27 -4.12
CA SER A 54 0.04 -3.01 -4.05
C SER A 54 -0.37 -3.34 -2.61
N ASN A 55 0.58 -3.71 -1.75
CA ASN A 55 0.29 -3.99 -0.35
C ASN A 55 -0.13 -2.74 0.42
N ILE A 56 0.49 -1.58 0.14
CA ILE A 56 0.13 -0.31 0.77
C ILE A 56 -1.29 0.09 0.37
N TYR A 57 -1.58 0.05 -0.94
CA TYR A 57 -2.89 0.41 -1.50
C TYR A 57 -4.05 -0.34 -0.84
N PHE A 58 -3.97 -1.68 -0.73
CA PHE A 58 -5.03 -2.46 -0.06
C PHE A 58 -5.01 -2.27 1.46
N SER A 59 -3.83 -2.12 2.07
CA SER A 59 -3.71 -2.00 3.52
C SER A 59 -4.30 -0.70 4.05
N GLU A 60 -4.28 0.39 3.29
CA GLU A 60 -4.85 1.67 3.69
C GLU A 60 -6.38 1.57 3.67
N ALA A 61 -6.98 1.34 2.51
CA ALA A 61 -8.44 1.21 2.38
C ALA A 61 -9.03 0.15 3.35
N THR A 62 -8.34 -0.97 3.57
CA THR A 62 -8.83 -1.98 4.53
C THR A 62 -8.87 -1.46 5.98
N LYS A 63 -7.93 -0.60 6.39
CA LYS A 63 -7.95 -0.02 7.74
C LYS A 63 -9.16 0.89 7.92
N ASP A 64 -9.41 1.78 6.96
CA ASP A 64 -10.54 2.71 7.02
C ASP A 64 -11.87 1.98 7.01
N LEU A 65 -11.98 0.93 6.19
CA LEU A 65 -13.13 0.04 6.18
C LEU A 65 -13.39 -0.55 7.57
N ILE A 66 -12.37 -1.13 8.21
CA ILE A 66 -12.51 -1.78 9.52
C ILE A 66 -12.85 -0.75 10.61
N GLN A 67 -12.14 0.38 10.64
CA GLN A 67 -12.29 1.38 11.68
C GLN A 67 -13.67 2.04 11.65
N ASN A 68 -14.12 2.51 10.49
CA ASN A 68 -15.45 3.13 10.36
C ASN A 68 -16.57 2.11 10.60
N THR A 69 -16.39 0.85 10.18
CA THR A 69 -17.34 -0.22 10.50
C THR A 69 -17.48 -0.41 12.01
N ILE A 70 -16.39 -0.45 12.76
CA ILE A 70 -16.43 -0.60 14.23
C ILE A 70 -17.15 0.60 14.87
N ILE A 71 -16.78 1.83 14.50
CA ILE A 71 -17.38 3.05 15.06
C ILE A 71 -18.89 3.08 14.84
N GLU A 72 -19.36 2.80 13.62
CA GLU A 72 -20.79 2.83 13.32
C GLU A 72 -21.57 1.65 13.93
N LEU A 73 -20.92 0.49 14.11
CA LEU A 73 -21.50 -0.61 14.88
C LEU A 73 -21.64 -0.26 16.36
N GLU A 74 -20.68 0.46 16.95
CA GLU A 74 -20.74 0.94 18.33
C GLU A 74 -21.82 2.04 18.51
N ASN A 75 -22.13 2.79 17.46
CA ASN A 75 -23.20 3.80 17.43
C ASN A 75 -24.60 3.23 17.13
N ASP A 76 -24.81 1.92 17.31
CA ASP A 76 -26.09 1.22 17.05
C ASP A 76 -26.59 1.31 15.59
N ARG A 77 -25.73 1.66 14.61
CA ARG A 77 -26.11 1.77 13.18
C ARG A 77 -25.94 0.46 12.39
N SER A 78 -26.07 -0.67 13.07
CA SER A 78 -25.80 -2.00 12.52
C SER A 78 -26.57 -2.35 11.25
N ASP A 79 -27.83 -1.91 11.13
CA ASP A 79 -28.64 -2.14 9.92
C ASP A 79 -28.11 -1.39 8.70
N VAL A 80 -27.65 -0.15 8.88
CA VAL A 80 -27.08 0.70 7.82
C VAL A 80 -25.74 0.12 7.37
N VAL A 81 -24.87 -0.20 8.34
CA VAL A 81 -23.57 -0.82 8.08
C VAL A 81 -23.74 -2.15 7.32
N LEU A 82 -24.69 -2.98 7.72
CA LEU A 82 -24.95 -4.25 7.06
C LEU A 82 -25.45 -4.07 5.62
N ALA A 83 -26.35 -3.13 5.37
CA ALA A 83 -26.86 -2.84 4.03
C ALA A 83 -25.75 -2.34 3.10
N GLU A 84 -24.94 -1.40 3.56
CA GLU A 84 -23.85 -0.82 2.77
C GLU A 84 -22.70 -1.83 2.57
N LEU A 85 -22.41 -2.70 3.54
CA LEU A 85 -21.45 -3.80 3.37
C LEU A 85 -21.92 -4.82 2.32
N GLN A 86 -23.24 -5.08 2.24
CA GLN A 86 -23.79 -5.95 1.20
C GLN A 86 -23.63 -5.31 -0.19
N ALA A 87 -23.90 -4.00 -0.31
CA ALA A 87 -23.67 -3.27 -1.55
C ALA A 87 -22.19 -3.29 -1.96
N LEU A 88 -21.28 -3.01 -1.02
CA LEU A 88 -19.83 -3.09 -1.24
C LEU A 88 -19.39 -4.47 -1.74
N ARG A 89 -19.90 -5.55 -1.13
CA ARG A 89 -19.61 -6.92 -1.55
C ARG A 89 -20.08 -7.21 -2.98
N ASP A 90 -21.26 -6.72 -3.35
CA ASP A 90 -21.87 -7.01 -4.64
C ASP A 90 -21.19 -6.24 -5.79
N ASP A 91 -20.69 -5.03 -5.48
CA ASP A 91 -19.92 -4.17 -6.37
C ASP A 91 -18.46 -4.65 -6.52
N PHE A 92 -17.84 -5.18 -5.46
CA PHE A 92 -16.44 -5.61 -5.48
C PHE A 92 -16.23 -6.90 -6.29
N ARG A 93 -15.69 -6.76 -7.50
CA ARG A 93 -15.41 -7.82 -8.48
C ARG A 93 -13.97 -7.74 -8.99
N PRO A 94 -12.98 -8.04 -8.14
CA PRO A 94 -11.58 -8.06 -8.55
C PRO A 94 -11.36 -9.09 -9.67
N THR A 95 -10.61 -8.70 -10.71
CA THR A 95 -10.15 -9.62 -11.74
C THR A 95 -8.62 -9.71 -11.72
N TYR A 96 -8.04 -10.66 -12.47
CA TYR A 96 -6.58 -10.76 -12.60
C TYR A 96 -5.95 -9.51 -13.25
N GLU A 97 -6.72 -8.77 -14.05
CA GLU A 97 -6.26 -7.59 -14.79
C GLU A 97 -6.64 -6.28 -14.09
N THR A 98 -7.68 -6.28 -13.26
CA THR A 98 -8.19 -5.08 -12.59
C THR A 98 -8.36 -5.32 -11.09
N ARG A 99 -7.73 -4.43 -10.30
CA ARG A 99 -7.84 -4.40 -8.83
C ARG A 99 -9.15 -3.76 -8.33
N ASP A 100 -10.06 -3.47 -9.26
CA ASP A 100 -11.44 -3.01 -9.07
C ASP A 100 -11.61 -1.82 -8.13
N ASP A 101 -10.80 -0.78 -8.33
CA ASP A 101 -10.86 0.53 -7.64
C ASP A 101 -11.28 0.42 -6.16
N TYR A 102 -10.63 -0.51 -5.45
CA TYR A 102 -11.03 -0.92 -4.10
C TYR A 102 -11.02 0.25 -3.12
N ASP A 103 -10.06 1.15 -3.25
CA ASP A 103 -10.00 2.40 -2.49
C ASP A 103 -11.24 3.27 -2.71
N VAL A 104 -11.69 3.44 -3.94
CA VAL A 104 -12.89 4.22 -4.29
C VAL A 104 -14.16 3.55 -3.76
N LEU A 105 -14.23 2.22 -3.81
CA LEU A 105 -15.36 1.47 -3.27
C LEU A 105 -15.46 1.59 -1.76
N VAL A 106 -14.33 1.49 -1.06
CA VAL A 106 -14.27 1.69 0.40
C VAL A 106 -14.56 3.15 0.76
N ASP A 107 -14.01 4.11 0.04
CA ASP A 107 -14.26 5.54 0.25
C ASP A 107 -15.75 5.88 0.14
N ARG A 108 -16.43 5.31 -0.87
CA ARG A 108 -17.89 5.43 -1.01
C ARG A 108 -18.63 4.83 0.18
N PHE A 109 -18.20 3.65 0.65
CA PHE A 109 -18.80 2.98 1.78
C PHE A 109 -18.65 3.79 3.08
N ILE A 110 -17.46 4.30 3.41
CA ILE A 110 -17.26 5.06 4.66
C ILE A 110 -18.08 6.36 4.66
N HIS A 111 -18.21 7.01 3.49
CA HIS A 111 -19.04 8.20 3.31
C HIS A 111 -20.55 7.92 3.30
N SER A 112 -20.97 6.67 3.03
CA SER A 112 -22.40 6.30 3.08
C SER A 112 -22.87 5.96 4.49
N ILE A 113 -21.98 5.45 5.35
CA ILE A 113 -22.31 5.06 6.73
C ILE A 113 -22.03 6.14 7.78
N SER A 114 -21.12 7.09 7.51
CA SER A 114 -20.68 8.08 8.50
C SER A 114 -20.76 9.52 7.99
N GLU A 115 -21.19 10.44 8.85
CA GLU A 115 -21.18 11.90 8.58
C GLU A 115 -19.80 12.53 8.84
N SER A 116 -18.91 11.81 9.54
CA SER A 116 -17.56 12.25 9.85
C SER A 116 -16.61 11.05 9.77
N PRO A 117 -16.38 10.52 8.55
CA PRO A 117 -15.55 9.35 8.35
C PRO A 117 -14.12 9.61 8.84
N VAL A 118 -13.53 8.60 9.46
CA VAL A 118 -12.11 8.63 9.81
C VAL A 118 -11.33 8.15 8.59
N GLU A 119 -10.62 9.08 7.96
CA GLU A 119 -9.72 8.82 6.84
C GLU A 119 -8.28 8.67 7.33
N HIS A 120 -7.56 7.71 6.76
CA HIS A 120 -6.13 7.58 6.98
C HIS A 120 -5.34 8.80 6.46
N SER A 121 -4.44 9.33 7.29
CA SER A 121 -3.49 10.39 6.91
C SER A 121 -2.36 9.83 6.05
N ASP A 122 -2.21 10.37 4.84
CA ASP A 122 -1.23 9.99 3.81
C ASP A 122 0.17 9.72 4.41
N GLY A 123 0.52 8.43 4.55
CA GLY A 123 1.88 8.01 4.92
C GLY A 123 2.10 7.52 6.36
N ALA A 124 1.06 7.27 7.15
CA ALA A 124 1.19 6.62 8.46
C ALA A 124 0.98 5.08 8.36
N PRO A 125 2.06 4.26 8.31
CA PRO A 125 1.92 2.80 8.19
C PRO A 125 1.35 2.15 9.46
N ARG A 126 1.38 2.85 10.60
CA ARG A 126 0.82 2.41 11.87
C ARG A 126 -0.56 3.00 12.07
N TRP A 127 -1.47 2.17 12.60
CA TRP A 127 -2.57 2.65 13.42
C TRP A 127 -1.89 3.50 14.49
N THR A 128 -1.93 4.83 14.36
CA THR A 128 -1.48 5.67 15.46
C THR A 128 -2.37 5.27 16.63
N HIS A 129 -1.77 4.93 17.75
CA HIS A 129 -2.51 4.60 18.97
C HIS A 129 -3.30 5.80 19.53
N GLU A 130 -3.53 6.84 18.73
CA GLU A 130 -4.78 7.59 18.75
C GLU A 130 -5.92 6.66 18.32
N MET A 131 -6.20 5.65 19.16
CA MET A 131 -7.60 5.40 19.44
C MET A 131 -8.11 6.77 19.89
N VAL A 132 -8.94 7.41 19.07
CA VAL A 132 -9.82 8.49 19.50
C VAL A 132 -10.24 8.13 20.91
N ASP A 133 -9.83 8.94 21.90
CA ASP A 133 -9.97 8.64 23.32
C ASP A 133 -11.32 7.95 23.54
N TYR A 134 -11.27 6.63 23.74
CA TYR A 134 -12.45 5.85 24.06
C TYR A 134 -12.83 6.36 25.45
N ILE A 135 -13.75 7.32 25.50
CA ILE A 135 -14.43 7.70 26.73
C ILE A 135 -15.49 6.62 26.88
N PRO A 136 -15.30 5.60 27.75
CA PRO A 136 -16.40 4.72 28.10
C PRO A 136 -17.53 5.62 28.61
N LEU A 137 -18.70 5.52 27.97
CA LEU A 137 -19.93 6.04 28.55
C LEU A 137 -20.06 5.37 29.92
N ASP A 138 -19.91 6.17 30.98
CA ASP A 138 -20.24 5.77 32.34
C ASP A 138 -21.64 5.17 32.30
N THR A 139 -21.71 3.84 32.46
CA THR A 139 -22.96 3.16 32.75
C THR A 139 -23.38 3.61 34.14
N ASP A 140 -24.13 4.69 34.20
CA ASP A 140 -24.86 5.13 35.39
C ASP A 140 -25.88 4.05 35.74
N SER A 141 -25.43 3.06 36.50
CA SER A 141 -26.30 2.09 37.17
C SER A 141 -27.01 2.80 38.32
N GLY A 142 -27.99 3.65 37.97
CA GLY A 142 -29.02 4.11 38.88
C GLY A 142 -29.94 2.95 39.25
N GLY A 143 -29.84 2.49 40.49
CA GLY A 143 -30.69 1.42 41.02
C GLY A 143 -30.40 1.14 42.49
N GLU A 144 -30.72 2.11 43.35
CA GLU A 144 -31.03 1.85 44.76
C GLU A 144 -32.51 1.42 44.90
#